data_AF-A0A507QYC6-F1
#
_entry.id   AF-A0A507QYC6-F1
#
_cell.length_a   1.000
_cell.length_b   1.000
_cell.length_c   1.000
_cell.angle_alpha   90.00
_cell.angle_beta   90.00
_cell.angle_gamma   90.00
#
_symmetry.space_group_name_H-M   'P 1'
#
loop_
_entity.id
_entity.type
_entity.pdbx_description
1 polymer ?
#
loop_
_entity_poly.entity_id
_entity_poly.type
_entity_poly.pdbx_seq_one_letter_code
_entity_poly.pdbx_strand_id
1 'polypeptide(L)'
;MGREGGAPENKARGYKAAMKNPHVSQQAKQHAQDELNQIESSTAGGQERHEGNVKRGLKAATNNPNVTDYGKREARSKLEAMGEQVEEPSD
;
A
#
# COMPACT_ATOMS: atom_id res chain seq x y z
N MET A 1 12.00 -11.90 1.25
CA MET A 1 10.89 -10.92 1.22
C MET A 1 10.78 -10.35 -0.19
N GLY A 2 9.88 -10.88 -1.01
CA GLY A 2 9.65 -10.43 -2.38
C GLY A 2 8.99 -9.06 -2.41
N ARG A 3 9.62 -8.08 -3.05
CA ARG A 3 9.04 -6.77 -3.31
C ARG A 3 8.02 -6.88 -4.45
N GLU A 4 6.83 -7.38 -4.16
CA GLU A 4 5.75 -7.48 -5.16
C GLU A 4 4.97 -6.16 -5.31
N GLY A 5 5.18 -5.18 -4.42
CA GLY A 5 4.58 -3.84 -4.52
C GLY A 5 5.33 -2.81 -5.37
N GLY A 6 6.52 -3.12 -5.89
CA GLY A 6 7.39 -2.11 -6.53
C GLY A 6 7.24 -1.99 -8.05
N ALA A 7 7.04 -3.11 -8.75
CA ALA A 7 7.05 -3.15 -10.21
C ALA A 7 5.91 -2.33 -10.87
N PRO A 8 4.63 -2.47 -10.46
CA PRO A 8 3.55 -1.71 -11.09
C PRO A 8 3.63 -0.21 -10.79
N GLU A 9 3.90 0.18 -9.54
CA GLU A 9 3.98 1.58 -9.13
C GLU A 9 5.17 2.32 -9.77
N ASN A 10 6.31 1.66 -9.95
CA ASN A 10 7.44 2.24 -10.66
C ASN A 10 7.15 2.41 -12.17
N LYS A 11 6.47 1.44 -12.80
CA LYS A 11 6.01 1.56 -14.19
C LYS A 11 5.02 2.70 -14.35
N ALA A 12 4.03 2.81 -13.46
CA ALA A 12 3.05 3.90 -13.49
C ALA A 12 3.72 5.28 -13.39
N ARG A 13 4.71 5.43 -12.51
CA ARG A 13 5.51 6.67 -12.42
C ARG A 13 6.26 6.98 -13.72
N GLY A 14 6.85 5.96 -14.36
CA GLY A 14 7.53 6.08 -15.64
C GLY A 14 6.59 6.52 -16.77
N TYR A 15 5.42 5.89 -16.88
CA TYR A 15 4.41 6.26 -17.88
C TYR A 15 3.88 7.68 -17.67
N LYS A 16 3.64 8.08 -16.42
CA LYS A 16 3.24 9.46 -16.07
C LYS A 16 4.29 10.50 -16.46
N ALA A 17 5.58 10.17 -16.31
CA ALA A 17 6.67 11.02 -16.76
C ALA A 17 6.73 11.10 -18.29
N ALA A 18 6.53 9.98 -19.00
CA ALA A 18 6.49 9.95 -20.45
C ALA A 18 5.37 10.83 -21.04
N MET A 19 4.21 10.90 -20.38
CA MET A 19 3.12 11.80 -20.81
C MET A 19 3.48 13.28 -20.72
N LYS A 20 4.22 13.68 -19.67
CA LYS A 20 4.66 15.08 -19.47
C LYS A 20 5.87 15.47 -20.31
N ASN A 21 6.63 14.51 -20.82
CA ASN A 21 7.81 14.79 -21.61
C ASN A 21 7.42 15.32 -23.02
N PRO A 22 7.85 16.54 -23.41
CA PRO A 22 7.58 17.08 -24.75
C PRO A 22 8.32 16.32 -25.86
N HIS A 23 9.38 15.56 -25.53
CA HIS A 23 10.15 14.76 -26.49
C HIS A 23 9.53 13.39 -26.80
N VAL A 24 8.37 13.08 -26.24
CA VAL A 24 7.67 11.80 -26.45
C VAL A 24 6.57 11.97 -27.48
N SER A 25 6.52 11.08 -28.47
CA SER A 25 5.52 11.09 -29.55
C SER A 25 4.10 10.87 -29.02
N GLN A 26 3.10 11.42 -29.70
CA GLN A 26 1.69 11.28 -29.30
C GLN A 26 1.24 9.81 -29.17
N GLN A 27 1.64 8.95 -30.12
CA GLN A 27 1.35 7.51 -30.07
C GLN A 27 1.92 6.84 -28.81
N ALA A 28 3.12 7.23 -28.39
CA ALA A 28 3.75 6.71 -27.18
C ALA A 28 3.06 7.23 -25.91
N LYS A 29 2.54 8.46 -25.92
CA LYS A 29 1.72 9.00 -24.81
C LYS A 29 0.39 8.26 -24.68
N GLN A 30 -0.28 7.96 -25.80
CA GLN A 30 -1.51 7.17 -25.80
C GLN A 30 -1.27 5.77 -25.23
N HIS A 31 -0.21 5.08 -25.67
CA HIS A 31 0.17 3.79 -25.09
C HIS A 31 0.50 3.88 -23.59
N ALA A 32 1.24 4.92 -23.18
CA ALA A 32 1.55 5.15 -21.77
C ALA A 32 0.29 5.38 -20.91
N GLN A 33 -0.73 6.06 -21.45
CA GLN A 33 -2.01 6.28 -20.77
C GLN A 33 -2.80 4.98 -20.58
N ASP A 34 -2.80 4.10 -21.59
CA ASP A 34 -3.52 2.82 -21.55
C ASP A 34 -2.88 1.87 -20.51
N GLU A 35 -1.55 1.75 -20.56
CA GLU A 35 -0.77 0.99 -19.59
C GLU A 35 -0.92 1.56 -18.16
N LEU A 36 -0.96 2.89 -18.02
CA LEU A 36 -1.19 3.54 -16.73
C LEU A 36 -2.56 3.15 -16.17
N ASN A 37 -3.62 3.17 -16.97
CA ASN A 37 -4.97 2.77 -16.55
C ASN A 37 -5.03 1.29 -16.16
N GLN A 38 -4.38 0.41 -16.92
CA GLN A 38 -4.34 -1.02 -16.59
C GLN A 38 -3.60 -1.27 -15.27
N ILE A 39 -2.49 -0.56 -15.06
CA ILE A 39 -1.74 -0.62 -13.81
C ILE A 39 -2.58 -0.02 -12.68
N GLU A 40 -3.18 1.16 -12.84
CA GLU A 40 -4.02 1.78 -11.80
C GLU A 40 -5.22 0.91 -11.47
N SER A 41 -5.87 0.27 -12.44
CA SER A 41 -6.96 -0.69 -12.20
C SER A 41 -6.49 -1.95 -11.46
N SER A 42 -5.28 -2.44 -11.74
CA SER A 42 -4.68 -3.56 -10.99
C SER A 42 -4.19 -3.13 -9.60
N THR A 43 -3.82 -1.86 -9.48
CA THR A 43 -3.30 -1.21 -8.27
C THR A 43 -4.44 -0.66 -7.41
N ALA A 44 -5.68 -0.58 -7.94
CA ALA A 44 -6.90 -0.10 -7.30
C ALA A 44 -7.32 -0.93 -6.07
N GLY A 45 -6.73 -2.12 -5.88
CA GLY A 45 -6.59 -2.75 -4.57
C GLY A 45 -5.67 -1.96 -3.60
N GLY A 46 -5.44 -0.67 -3.84
CA GLY A 46 -4.57 0.20 -3.05
C GLY A 46 -5.19 0.53 -1.69
N GLN A 47 -6.52 0.59 -1.61
CA GLN A 47 -7.23 0.65 -0.33
C GLN A 47 -7.04 -0.64 0.46
N GLU A 48 -7.23 -1.80 -0.18
CA GLU A 48 -7.07 -3.11 0.47
C GLU A 48 -5.62 -3.37 0.90
N ARG A 49 -4.63 -3.01 0.06
CA ARG A 49 -3.20 -3.07 0.43
C ARG A 49 -2.83 -2.06 1.50
N HIS A 50 -3.44 -0.87 1.50
CA HIS A 50 -3.25 0.12 2.56
C HIS A 50 -3.80 -0.42 3.89
N GLU A 51 -4.99 -1.00 3.90
CA GLU A 51 -5.58 -1.66 5.07
C GLU A 51 -4.71 -2.81 5.56
N GLY A 52 -4.23 -3.68 4.68
CA GLY A 52 -3.31 -4.77 5.04
C GLY A 52 -1.99 -4.28 5.63
N ASN A 53 -1.42 -3.19 5.10
CA ASN A 53 -0.21 -2.58 5.64
C ASN A 53 -0.45 -1.89 6.99
N VAL A 54 -1.58 -1.21 7.15
CA VAL A 54 -1.99 -0.58 8.41
C VAL A 54 -2.19 -1.65 9.49
N LYS A 55 -2.90 -2.73 9.18
CA LYS A 55 -3.08 -3.88 10.08
C LYS A 55 -1.74 -4.47 10.54
N ARG A 56 -0.81 -4.72 9.62
CA ARG A 56 0.54 -5.18 9.96
C ARG A 56 1.28 -4.20 10.87
N GLY A 57 1.18 -2.90 10.61
CA GLY A 57 1.79 -1.85 11.43
C GLY A 57 1.22 -1.79 12.85
N LEU A 58 -0.10 -1.85 12.99
CA LEU A 58 -0.77 -1.85 14.29
C LEU A 58 -0.44 -3.13 15.09
N LYS A 59 -0.34 -4.29 14.43
CA LYS A 59 0.04 -5.55 15.07
C LYS A 59 1.49 -5.51 15.57
N ALA A 60 2.38 -4.90 14.80
CA ALA A 60 3.75 -4.65 15.24
C ALA A 60 3.79 -3.68 16.43
N ALA A 61 3.01 -2.59 16.40
CA ALA A 61 2.95 -1.62 17.50
C ALA A 61 2.49 -2.27 18.82
N THR A 62 1.57 -3.23 18.76
CA THR A 62 1.09 -3.98 19.93
C THR A 62 2.19 -4.80 20.61
N ASN A 63 3.10 -5.39 19.83
CA ASN A 63 4.18 -6.26 20.33
C ASN A 63 5.49 -5.50 20.58
N ASN A 64 5.56 -4.21 20.22
CA ASN A 64 6.80 -3.45 20.33
C ASN A 64 6.99 -2.94 21.77
N PRO A 65 8.10 -3.31 22.45
CA PRO A 65 8.37 -2.86 23.83
C PRO A 65 8.63 -1.35 23.91
N ASN A 66 8.98 -0.68 22.80
CA ASN A 66 9.19 0.77 22.75
C ASN A 66 7.87 1.57 22.63
N VAL A 67 6.73 0.89 22.49
CA VAL A 67 5.42 1.53 22.43
C VAL A 67 4.80 1.53 23.82
N THR A 68 4.18 2.64 24.21
CA THR A 68 3.50 2.79 25.51
C THR A 68 2.28 1.90 25.61
N ASP A 69 1.86 1.54 26.83
CA ASP A 69 0.65 0.73 27.04
C ASP A 69 -0.61 1.37 26.46
N TYR A 70 -0.70 2.71 26.50
CA TYR A 70 -1.75 3.44 25.82
C TYR A 70 -1.72 3.23 24.30
N GLY A 71 -0.55 3.35 23.67
CA GLY A 71 -0.39 3.14 22.24
C GLY A 71 -0.69 1.70 21.79
N LYS A 72 -0.33 0.70 22.62
CA LYS A 72 -0.67 -0.70 22.38
C LYS A 72 -2.18 -0.95 22.41
N ARG A 73 -2.88 -0.39 23.41
CA ARG A 73 -4.35 -0.49 23.52
C ARG A 73 -5.05 0.18 22.33
N GLU A 74 -4.60 1.36 21.93
CA GLU A 74 -5.15 2.05 20.76
C GLU A 74 -4.92 1.27 19.46
N ALA A 75 -3.73 0.66 19.31
CA ALA A 75 -3.42 -0.18 18.17
C ALA A 75 -4.31 -1.43 18.10
N ARG A 76 -4.57 -2.09 19.23
CA ARG A 76 -5.52 -3.22 19.34
C ARG A 76 -6.94 -2.81 18.97
N SER A 77 -7.44 -1.71 19.54
CA SER A 77 -8.80 -1.23 19.24
C SER A 77 -8.99 -0.89 17.75
N LYS A 78 -7.96 -0.32 17.11
CA LYS A 78 -7.98 -0.07 15.65
C LYS A 78 -7.95 -1.36 14.82
N LEU A 79 -7.24 -2.40 15.26
CA LEU A 79 -7.24 -3.71 14.60
C LEU A 79 -8.61 -4.39 14.71
N GLU A 80 -9.23 -4.36 15.88
CA GLU A 80 -10.57 -4.91 16.10
C GLU A 80 -11.62 -4.18 15.24
N ALA A 81 -11.54 -2.85 15.15
CA ALA A 81 -12.41 -2.05 14.27
C ALA A 81 -12.25 -2.42 12.79
N MET A 82 -11.10 -2.94 12.38
CA MET A 82 -10.82 -3.45 11.03
C MET A 82 -11.13 -4.95 10.86
N GLY A 83 -11.85 -5.54 11.82
CA GLY A 83 -12.28 -6.94 11.80
C GLY A 83 -11.15 -7.94 12.05
N GLU A 84 -10.00 -7.50 12.58
CA GLU A 84 -8.86 -8.36 12.87
C GLU A 84 -8.90 -8.75 14.36
N GLN A 85 -9.15 -10.03 14.64
CA GLN A 85 -9.10 -10.55 16.00
C GLN A 85 -7.64 -10.69 16.41
N VAL A 86 -7.17 -9.75 17.22
CA VAL A 86 -5.85 -9.84 17.85
C VAL A 86 -5.99 -10.84 18.99
N GLU A 87 -5.74 -12.13 18.74
CA GLU A 87 -5.51 -13.07 19.83
C GLU A 87 -4.33 -12.54 20.65
N GLU A 88 -4.62 -12.18 21.90
CA GLU A 88 -3.62 -11.82 22.90
C GLU A 88 -2.58 -12.94 22.96
N PRO A 89 -1.27 -12.64 23.03
CA PRO A 89 -0.31 -13.66 23.40
C PRO A 89 -0.73 -14.20 24.77
N SER A 90 -1.16 -15.46 24.81
CA SER A 90 -1.27 -16.20 26.07
C SER A 90 0.13 -16.24 26.67
N ASP A 91 0.23 -15.73 27.90
CA ASP A 91 1.43 -15.65 28.75
C ASP A 91 2.28 -16.93 28.72
#